data_AF-A0A7X2SU76-F1
#
_entry.id   AF-A0A7X2SU76-F1
#
_cell.length_a   1.000
_cell.length_b   1.000
_cell.length_c   1.000
_cell.angle_alpha   90.00
_cell.angle_beta   90.00
_cell.angle_gamma   90.00
#
_symmetry.space_group_name_H-M   'P 1'
#
loop_
_entity.id
_entity.type
_entity.pdbx_description
1 polymer ?
#
loop_
_entity_poly.entity_id
_entity_poly.type
_entity_poly.pdbx_seq_one_letter_code
_entity_poly.pdbx_strand_id
1 'polypeptide(L)' 'MVSLSGFAPDTPCVAHIWMADDFEDIDPELTPGEVTAAIELADRTLDADISLSWGFMRDCAESVKARRETE' A
#
# COMPACT_ATOMS: atom_id res chain seq x y z
N MET A 1 -16.18 -13.15 0.64
CA MET A 1 -14.75 -13.41 0.92
C MET A 1 -14.39 -14.70 0.21
N VAL A 2 -13.64 -14.62 -0.89
CA VAL A 2 -13.22 -15.82 -1.64
C VAL A 2 -12.18 -16.55 -0.79
N SER A 3 -12.41 -17.84 -0.52
CA SER A 3 -11.47 -18.63 0.26
C SER A 3 -10.29 -19.04 -0.61
N LEU A 4 -9.07 -18.72 -0.18
CA LEU A 4 -7.84 -19.16 -0.85
C LEU A 4 -7.64 -20.69 -0.78
N SER A 5 -8.40 -21.38 0.06
CA SER A 5 -8.36 -22.84 0.22
C SER A 5 -8.82 -23.63 -1.03
N GLY A 6 -9.29 -22.96 -2.08
CA GLY A 6 -9.65 -23.58 -3.36
C GLY A 6 -8.51 -23.63 -4.39
N PHE A 7 -7.39 -22.95 -4.14
CA PHE A 7 -6.26 -22.94 -5.06
C PHE A 7 -5.30 -24.09 -4.74
N ALA A 8 -4.84 -24.79 -5.79
CA ALA A 8 -3.81 -25.80 -5.64
C ALA A 8 -2.50 -25.15 -5.15
N PRO A 9 -1.64 -25.85 -4.37
CA PRO A 9 -0.41 -25.28 -3.83
C PRO A 9 0.57 -24.73 -4.88
N ASP A 10 0.47 -25.22 -6.12
CA ASP A 10 1.26 -24.81 -7.28
C ASP A 10 0.57 -23.74 -8.14
N THR A 11 -0.60 -23.23 -7.71
CA THR A 11 -1.27 -22.13 -8.40
C THR A 11 -0.36 -20.89 -8.38
N PRO A 12 0.00 -20.33 -9.54
CA PRO A 12 0.78 -19.10 -9.59
C PRO A 12 0.05 -17.96 -8.88
N CYS A 13 0.77 -17.27 -8.00
CA CYS A 13 0.29 -16.04 -7.36
C CYS A 13 1.26 -14.88 -7.66
N VAL A 14 0.72 -13.67 -7.61
CA VAL A 14 1.51 -12.44 -7.68
C VAL A 14 1.31 -11.67 -6.38
N ALA A 15 2.40 -11.18 -5.82
CA ALA A 15 2.41 -10.29 -4.68
C ALA A 15 3.16 -9.02 -5.04
N HIS A 16 2.70 -7.91 -4.49
CA HIS A 16 3.46 -6.67 -4.49
C HIS A 16 4.06 -6.50 -3.10
N ILE A 17 5.36 -6.20 -3.04
CA ILE A 17 6.11 -6.06 -1.80
C ILE A 17 6.70 -4.66 -1.80
N TRP A 18 6.52 -3.96 -0.68
CA TRP A 18 7.13 -2.66 -0.41
C TRP A 18 8.13 -2.82 0.73
N MET A 19 9.30 -2.20 0.55
CA MET A 19 10.38 -2.13 1.52
C MET A 19 10.36 -0.76 2.20
N ALA A 20 10.92 -0.67 3.40
CA ALA A 20 11.03 0.61 4.11
C ALA A 20 11.76 1.68 3.27
N ASP A 21 12.84 1.27 2.60
CA ASP A 21 13.64 2.12 1.70
C ASP A 21 12.82 2.69 0.54
N ASP A 22 11.80 1.96 0.06
CA ASP A 22 10.90 2.49 -0.98
C ASP A 22 10.14 3.73 -0.45
N PHE A 23 9.80 3.75 0.84
CA PHE A 23 9.13 4.90 1.44
C PHE A 23 10.07 6.10 1.65
N GLU A 24 11.39 5.87 1.74
CA GLU A 24 12.37 6.98 1.74
C GLU A 24 12.36 7.73 0.41
N ASP A 25 12.16 7.03 -0.72
CA ASP A 25 12.02 7.62 -2.06
C ASP A 25 10.63 8.25 -2.31
N ILE A 26 9.60 7.79 -1.60
CA ILE A 26 8.24 8.35 -1.66
C ILE A 26 8.19 9.66 -0.91
N ASP A 27 8.54 9.62 0.38
CA ASP A 27 8.60 10.75 1.28
C ASP A 27 9.40 10.37 2.54
N PRO A 28 10.62 10.93 2.72
CA PRO A 28 11.49 10.59 3.84
C PRO A 28 11.00 11.13 5.20
N GLU A 29 9.97 11.98 5.22
CA GLU A 29 9.39 12.49 6.46
C GLU A 29 8.32 11.58 7.06
N LEU A 30 7.96 10.49 6.36
CA LEU A 30 6.97 9.52 6.86
C LEU A 30 7.49 8.82 8.11
N THR A 31 6.66 8.84 9.15
CA THR A 31 6.87 8.01 10.33
C THR A 31 6.51 6.54 10.03
N PRO A 32 7.02 5.57 10.79
CA PRO A 32 6.64 4.15 10.62
C PRO A 32 5.14 3.89 10.71
N GLY A 33 4.42 4.68 11.51
CA GLY A 33 2.96 4.62 11.62
C GLY A 33 2.28 5.11 10.34
N GLU A 34 2.77 6.19 9.74
CA GLU A 34 2.24 6.73 8.48
C GLU A 34 2.55 5.79 7.30
N VAL A 35 3.71 5.14 7.27
CA VAL A 35 4.03 4.07 6.30
C VAL A 35 3.02 2.93 6.40
N THR A 36 2.75 2.45 7.62
CA THR A 36 1.78 1.38 7.85
C THR A 36 0.39 1.81 7.40
N ALA A 37 -0.04 3.03 7.76
CA ALA A 37 -1.33 3.57 7.35
C ALA A 37 -1.46 3.76 5.83
N ALA A 38 -0.37 4.13 5.14
CA ALA A 38 -0.34 4.27 3.69
C ALA A 38 -0.46 2.91 3.00
N ILE A 39 0.21 1.86 3.50
CA ILE A 39 0.06 0.48 3.01
C ILE A 39 -1.37 -0.01 3.21
N GLU A 40 -1.94 0.20 4.39
CA GLU A 40 -3.33 -0.17 4.67
C GLU A 40 -4.34 0.60 3.81
N LEU A 41 -4.06 1.88 3.52
CA LEU A 41 -4.88 2.67 2.61
C LEU A 41 -4.80 2.10 1.19
N ALA A 42 -3.59 1.83 0.69
CA ALA A 42 -3.37 1.21 -0.60
C ALA A 42 -4.09 -0.14 -0.71
N ASP A 43 -4.01 -1.02 0.30
CA ASP A 43 -4.69 -2.32 0.31
C ASP A 43 -6.22 -2.18 0.23
N ARG A 44 -6.80 -1.21 0.95
CA ARG A 44 -8.25 -0.95 0.92
C ARG A 44 -8.73 -0.29 -0.37
N THR A 45 -7.87 0.47 -1.04
CA THR A 45 -8.21 1.27 -2.23
C THR A 45 -7.86 0.54 -3.53
N LEU A 46 -6.92 -0.41 -3.51
CA LEU A 46 -6.50 -1.15 -4.69
C LEU A 46 -7.68 -1.93 -5.29
N ASP A 47 -7.87 -1.76 -6.59
CA ASP A 47 -8.85 -2.51 -7.37
C ASP A 47 -8.26 -2.90 -8.74
N ALA A 48 -9.09 -3.48 -9.61
CA ALA A 48 -8.64 -3.93 -10.93
C ALA A 48 -8.28 -2.78 -11.89
N ASP A 49 -8.76 -1.56 -11.63
CA ASP A 49 -8.52 -0.37 -12.44
C ASP A 49 -7.34 0.46 -11.92
N ILE A 50 -6.91 0.23 -10.67
CA ILE A 50 -5.81 0.92 -10.02
C ILE A 50 -4.55 0.06 -10.06
N SER A 51 -3.50 0.58 -10.70
CA SER A 51 -2.18 -0.05 -10.66
C SER A 51 -1.43 0.34 -9.38
N LEU A 52 -0.89 -0.66 -8.67
CA LEU A 52 -0.01 -0.43 -7.54
C LEU A 52 1.35 0.11 -8.02
N SER A 53 1.44 1.43 -8.09
CA SER A 53 2.57 2.18 -8.65
C SER A 53 3.17 3.14 -7.63
N TRP A 54 4.38 3.62 -7.90
CA TRP A 54 5.02 4.68 -7.11
C TRP A 54 4.14 5.92 -6.93
N GLY A 55 3.45 6.35 -7.99
CA GLY A 55 2.54 7.48 -7.93
C GLY A 55 1.37 7.23 -7.00
N PHE A 56 0.73 6.05 -7.14
CA PHE A 56 -0.38 5.65 -6.27
C PHE A 56 0.02 5.59 -4.78
N MET A 57 1.20 5.04 -4.49
CA MET A 57 1.70 5.03 -3.11
C MET A 57 2.02 6.42 -2.57
N ARG A 58 2.53 7.32 -3.42
CA ARG A 58 2.73 8.73 -3.06
C ARG A 58 1.40 9.41 -2.70
N ASP A 59 0.35 9.19 -3.50
CA ASP A 59 -0.98 9.73 -3.22
C ASP A 59 -1.57 9.18 -1.90
N CYS A 60 -1.32 7.90 -1.59
CA CYS A 60 -1.70 7.31 -0.32
C CYS A 60 -0.95 7.95 0.86
N ALA A 61 0.36 8.13 0.74
CA ALA A 61 1.19 8.77 1.76
C ALA A 61 0.76 10.22 2.03
N GLU A 62 0.54 11.01 0.99
CA GLU A 62 0.02 12.38 1.08
C GLU A 62 -1.34 12.43 1.78
N SER A 63 -2.25 11.52 1.44
CA SER A 63 -3.57 11.44 2.06
C SER A 63 -3.51 11.13 3.56
N VAL A 64 -2.56 10.28 3.97
CA VAL A 64 -2.31 9.96 5.38
C VAL A 64 -1.71 11.16 6.12
N LYS A 65 -0.72 11.84 5.54
CA LYS A 65 -0.13 13.06 6.13
C LYS A 65 -1.17 14.17 6.28
N ALA A 66 -1.99 14.40 5.27
CA ALA A 66 -3.03 15.44 5.32
C ALA A 66 -4.05 15.21 6.45
N ARG A 67 -4.36 13.95 6.78
CA ARG A 67 -5.24 13.61 7.90
C ARG A 67 -4.61 13.95 9.27
N ARG A 68 -3.30 13.84 9.41
CA ARG A 68 -2.59 14.23 10.63
C ARG A 68 -2.66 15.73 10.89
N GLU A 69 -2.65 16.55 9.84
CA GLU A 69 -2.70 18.02 9.98
C GLU A 69 -4.10 18.53 10.36
N THR A 70 -5.12 17.68 10.25
CA THR A 70 -6.51 18.03 10.56
C THR A 70 -6.99 17.51 11.92
N GLU A 71 -6.16 16.73 12.62
CA GLU A 71 -6.37 16.23 14.00
C GLU A 71 -5.63 17.08 15.04
#